data_AF-A0A7V6VVB8-F1
#
_entry.id   AF-A0A7V6VVB8-F1
#
_cell.length_a   1.000
_cell.length_b   1.000
_cell.length_c   1.000
_cell.angle_alpha   90.00
_cell.angle_beta   90.00
_cell.angle_gamma   90.00
#
_symmetry.space_group_name_H-M   'P 1'
#
loop_
_entity.id
_entity.type
_entity.pdbx_description
1 polymer ?
#
loop_
_entity_poly.entity_id
_entity_poly.type
_entity_poly.pdbx_seq_one_letter_code
_entity_poly.pdbx_strand_id
1 'polypeptide(L)'
;MSIFSSQSILHISMDEHEKTFGDRLRELRKERKLRQDDVADALNVSRQTISKYERDEREPDFFMLLKIAGYFQVSLDWLFSRTSRRAVCYFEDRDFLFGYDLPRVADETPDKKP
;
A
#
# COMPACT_ATOMS: atom_id res chain seq x y z
N MET A 1 -17.94 43.80 -22.15
CA MET A 1 -18.64 42.63 -21.59
C MET A 1 -18.74 41.57 -22.67
N SER A 2 -17.81 40.62 -22.67
CA SER A 2 -17.91 39.26 -23.23
C SER A 2 -16.49 38.72 -23.21
N ILE A 3 -16.05 38.34 -22.01
CA ILE A 3 -14.74 37.76 -21.79
C ILE A 3 -14.94 36.25 -21.76
N PHE A 4 -14.17 35.58 -22.64
CA PHE A 4 -13.92 34.15 -22.72
C PHE A 4 -15.03 33.24 -23.30
N SER A 5 -15.06 33.25 -24.63
CA SER A 5 -15.04 32.00 -25.41
C SER A 5 -13.77 31.22 -25.04
N SER A 6 -13.85 30.40 -23.98
CA SER A 6 -12.80 29.47 -23.59
C SER A 6 -13.41 28.30 -22.83
N GLN A 7 -14.16 27.47 -23.56
CA GLN A 7 -14.28 26.05 -23.21
C GLN A 7 -13.57 25.26 -24.31
N SER A 8 -12.28 25.57 -24.47
CA SER A 8 -11.32 24.81 -25.25
C SER A 8 -10.05 24.66 -24.41
N ILE A 9 -10.14 23.79 -23.41
CA ILE A 9 -8.97 23.12 -22.82
C ILE A 9 -9.23 21.62 -22.89
N LEU A 10 -8.76 21.03 -23.99
CA LEU A 10 -8.50 19.59 -24.12
C LEU A 10 -7.15 19.30 -23.47
N HIS A 11 -7.13 18.80 -22.24
CA HIS A 11 -6.21 17.78 -21.73
C HIS A 11 -6.41 17.68 -20.23
N ILE A 12 -7.00 16.59 -19.78
CA ILE A 12 -6.53 15.75 -18.68
C ILE A 12 -7.44 14.53 -18.75
N SER A 13 -7.03 13.55 -19.56
CA SER A 13 -7.33 12.16 -19.28
C SER A 13 -6.56 11.77 -18.02
N MET A 14 -7.05 12.17 -16.85
CA MET A 14 -6.75 11.49 -15.60
C MET A 14 -7.95 10.62 -15.35
N ASP A 15 -7.75 9.31 -15.53
CA ASP A 15 -8.56 8.32 -14.84
C ASP A 15 -8.46 8.64 -13.34
N GLU A 16 -9.42 9.38 -12.82
CA GLU A 16 -9.78 9.37 -11.39
C GLU A 16 -10.51 8.04 -11.09
N HIS A 17 -9.94 6.92 -11.55
CA HIS A 17 -10.37 5.62 -11.08
C HIS A 17 -9.83 5.47 -9.66
N GLU A 18 -10.75 5.58 -8.70
CA GLU A 18 -10.48 5.28 -7.30
C GLU A 18 -9.84 3.89 -7.21
N LYS A 19 -8.53 3.85 -6.93
CA LYS A 19 -7.79 2.59 -6.82
C LYS A 19 -8.40 1.74 -5.72
N THR A 20 -8.69 0.48 -6.00
CA THR A 20 -9.19 -0.47 -5.00
C THR A 20 -8.08 -0.89 -4.03
N PHE A 21 -8.45 -1.68 -3.01
CA PHE A 21 -7.46 -2.35 -2.17
C PHE A 21 -6.54 -3.26 -3.00
N GLY A 22 -7.09 -4.04 -3.92
CA GLY A 22 -6.34 -4.94 -4.79
C GLY A 22 -5.33 -4.20 -5.67
N ASP A 23 -5.71 -3.03 -6.19
CA ASP A 23 -4.82 -2.16 -6.96
C ASP A 23 -3.63 -1.67 -6.12
N ARG A 24 -3.90 -1.18 -4.90
CA ARG A 24 -2.85 -0.68 -3.99
C ARG A 24 -1.93 -1.78 -3.52
N LEU A 25 -2.45 -2.97 -3.23
CA LEU A 25 -1.63 -4.13 -2.89
C LEU A 25 -0.71 -4.53 -4.04
N ARG A 26 -1.25 -4.56 -5.27
CA ARG A 26 -0.47 -4.86 -6.48
C ARG A 26 0.60 -3.81 -6.75
N GLU A 27 0.28 -2.54 -6.53
CA GLU A 27 1.22 -1.41 -6.65
C GLU A 27 2.38 -1.57 -5.68
N LEU A 28 2.11 -1.73 -4.39
CA LEU A 28 3.13 -1.93 -3.36
C LEU A 28 4.05 -3.12 -3.66
N ARG A 29 3.48 -4.23 -4.12
CA ARG A 29 4.25 -5.41 -4.51
C ARG A 29 5.19 -5.10 -5.69
N LYS A 30 4.68 -4.43 -6.73
CA LYS A 30 5.47 -4.09 -7.93
C LYS A 30 6.56 -3.05 -7.62
N GLU A 31 6.29 -2.07 -6.77
CA GLU A 31 7.28 -1.09 -6.31
C GLU A 31 8.48 -1.76 -5.65
N ARG A 32 8.24 -2.82 -4.86
CA ARG A 32 9.29 -3.62 -4.23
C ARG A 32 9.85 -4.74 -5.13
N LYS A 33 9.41 -4.83 -6.40
CA LYS A 33 9.80 -5.85 -7.39
C LYS A 33 9.55 -7.30 -6.91
N LEU A 34 8.51 -7.51 -6.12
CA LEU A 34 8.16 -8.81 -5.56
C LEU A 34 7.22 -9.60 -6.49
N ARG A 35 7.37 -10.92 -6.50
CA ARG A 35 6.42 -11.87 -7.07
C ARG A 35 5.26 -12.09 -6.08
N GLN A 36 4.14 -12.60 -6.57
CA GLN A 36 2.99 -12.92 -5.71
C GLN A 36 3.35 -14.01 -4.68
N ASP A 37 4.27 -14.92 -5.02
CA ASP A 37 4.78 -15.95 -4.12
C ASP A 37 5.55 -15.30 -2.95
N ASP A 38 6.45 -14.35 -3.23
CA ASP A 38 7.27 -13.69 -2.20
C ASP A 38 6.41 -13.00 -1.11
N VAL A 39 5.30 -12.35 -1.52
CA VAL A 39 4.35 -11.73 -0.59
C VAL A 39 3.53 -12.78 0.15
N ALA A 40 3.19 -13.88 -0.52
CA ALA A 40 2.44 -14.97 0.09
C ALA A 40 3.25 -15.64 1.20
N ASP A 41 4.54 -15.89 0.95
CA ASP A 41 5.48 -16.45 1.91
C ASP A 41 5.67 -15.51 3.11
N ALA A 42 5.85 -14.22 2.87
CA ALA A 42 6.01 -13.22 3.92
C ALA A 42 4.78 -13.07 4.83
N LEU A 43 3.57 -13.27 4.27
CA LEU A 43 2.30 -13.15 5.00
C LEU A 43 1.75 -14.49 5.48
N ASN A 44 2.46 -15.59 5.22
CA ASN A 44 2.04 -16.96 5.52
C ASN A 44 0.65 -17.31 4.96
N VAL A 45 0.46 -17.06 3.66
CA VAL A 45 -0.76 -17.40 2.90
C VAL A 45 -0.40 -18.07 1.58
N SER A 46 -1.40 -18.60 0.87
CA SER A 46 -1.15 -19.13 -0.49
C SER A 46 -0.98 -18.00 -1.51
N ARG A 47 -0.19 -18.23 -2.56
CA ARG A 47 -0.10 -17.35 -3.74
C ARG A 47 -1.47 -17.03 -4.34
N GLN A 48 -2.38 -18.01 -4.36
CA GLN A 48 -3.75 -17.83 -4.84
C GLN A 48 -4.51 -16.81 -4.00
N THR A 49 -4.28 -16.78 -2.69
CA THR A 49 -4.86 -15.77 -1.79
C THR A 49 -4.41 -14.37 -2.19
N ILE A 50 -3.11 -14.15 -2.41
CA ILE A 50 -2.59 -12.85 -2.89
C ILE A 50 -3.18 -12.48 -4.26
N SER A 51 -3.27 -13.44 -5.19
CA SER A 51 -3.87 -13.20 -6.50
C SER A 51 -5.36 -12.84 -6.43
N LYS A 52 -6.12 -13.41 -5.48
CA LYS A 52 -7.52 -13.04 -5.23
C LYS A 52 -7.64 -11.65 -4.60
N TYR A 53 -6.75 -11.32 -3.66
CA TYR A 53 -6.67 -9.98 -3.07
C TYR A 53 -6.40 -8.92 -4.12
N GLU A 54 -5.40 -9.13 -4.99
CA GLU A 54 -5.05 -8.18 -6.07
C GLU A 54 -6.10 -8.07 -7.19
N ARG A 55 -7.13 -8.91 -7.18
CA ARG A 55 -8.25 -8.87 -8.14
C ARG A 55 -9.57 -8.50 -7.46
N ASP A 56 -9.52 -8.13 -6.17
CA ASP A 56 -10.70 -7.82 -5.34
C ASP A 56 -11.74 -8.97 -5.31
N GLU A 57 -11.33 -10.21 -5.57
CA GLU A 57 -12.20 -11.40 -5.52
C GLU A 57 -12.35 -11.95 -4.10
N ARG A 58 -11.50 -11.48 -3.17
CA ARG A 58 -11.54 -11.84 -1.77
C ARG A 58 -11.04 -10.65 -0.96
N GLU A 59 -11.72 -10.37 0.14
CA GLU A 59 -11.24 -9.40 1.11
C GLU A 59 -10.36 -10.09 2.17
N PRO A 60 -9.24 -9.47 2.57
CA PRO A 60 -8.50 -9.88 3.75
C PRO A 60 -9.30 -9.60 5.03
N ASP A 61 -9.13 -10.45 6.04
CA ASP A 61 -9.64 -10.12 7.38
C ASP A 61 -8.82 -9.00 8.03
N PHE A 62 -9.30 -8.51 9.18
CA PHE A 62 -8.68 -7.41 9.91
C PHE A 62 -7.22 -7.69 10.29
N PHE A 63 -6.89 -8.91 10.73
CA PHE A 63 -5.52 -9.26 11.12
C PHE A 63 -4.60 -9.33 9.90
N MET A 64 -5.09 -9.86 8.78
CA MET A 64 -4.35 -9.88 7.52
C MET A 64 -4.11 -8.47 6.99
N LEU A 65 -5.09 -7.56 7.09
CA LEU A 65 -4.91 -6.15 6.75
C LEU A 65 -3.81 -5.49 7.56
N LEU A 66 -3.79 -5.71 8.88
CA LEU A 66 -2.71 -5.21 9.76
C LEU A 66 -1.35 -5.77 9.35
N LYS A 67 -1.28 -7.07 9.00
CA LYS A 67 -0.04 -7.68 8.51
C LYS A 67 0.43 -7.07 7.20
N ILE A 68 -0.47 -6.87 6.23
CA ILE A 68 -0.13 -6.25 4.94
C ILE A 68 0.35 -4.81 5.16
N ALA A 69 -0.38 -4.03 5.95
CA ALA A 69 -0.02 -2.66 6.30
C ALA A 69 1.35 -2.57 6.98
N GLY A 70 1.61 -3.45 7.96
CA GLY A 70 2.89 -3.54 8.64
C GLY A 70 4.03 -3.95 7.71
N TYR A 71 3.83 -4.98 6.88
CA TYR A 71 4.83 -5.46 5.92
C TYR A 71 5.21 -4.38 4.91
N PHE A 72 4.23 -3.67 4.36
CA PHE A 72 4.45 -2.59 3.39
C PHE A 72 4.73 -1.22 4.02
N GLN A 73 4.63 -1.09 5.34
CA GLN A 73 4.81 0.15 6.11
C GLN A 73 3.88 1.29 5.67
N VAL A 74 2.61 0.96 5.42
CA VAL A 74 1.56 1.91 5.02
C VAL A 74 0.43 1.92 6.05
N SER A 75 -0.28 3.04 6.16
CA SER A 75 -1.49 3.09 6.99
C SER A 75 -2.63 2.24 6.42
N LEU A 76 -3.48 1.71 7.29
CA LEU A 76 -4.70 1.00 6.88
C LEU A 76 -5.64 1.90 6.07
N ASP A 77 -5.75 3.17 6.44
CA ASP A 77 -6.60 4.13 5.73
C ASP A 77 -6.14 4.31 4.28
N TRP A 78 -4.83 4.30 4.04
CA TRP A 78 -4.33 4.31 2.67
C TRP A 78 -4.49 2.94 2.02
N LEU A 79 -4.19 1.85 2.69
CA LEU A 79 -4.30 0.53 2.08
C LEU A 79 -5.74 0.22 1.62
N PHE A 80 -6.74 0.66 2.39
CA PHE A 80 -8.17 0.44 2.13
C PHE A 80 -8.86 1.62 1.41
N SER A 81 -8.08 2.42 0.69
CA SER A 81 -8.58 3.49 -0.18
C SER A 81 -9.37 4.63 0.46
N ARG A 82 -9.33 4.77 1.79
CA ARG A 82 -10.00 5.87 2.52
C ARG A 82 -9.28 7.22 2.40
N THR A 83 -8.02 7.20 1.96
CA THR A 83 -7.23 8.42 1.69
C THR A 83 -6.35 8.26 0.46
N SER A 84 -6.16 9.33 -0.30
CA SER A 84 -5.20 9.38 -1.41
C SER A 84 -3.76 9.52 -0.94
N ARG A 85 -3.53 10.05 0.28
CA ARG A 85 -2.20 10.29 0.84
C ARG A 85 -1.63 9.01 1.44
N ARG A 86 -0.51 8.52 0.89
CA ARG A 86 0.24 7.40 1.49
C ARG A 86 0.88 7.85 2.79
N ALA A 87 0.24 7.56 3.91
CA ALA A 87 0.79 7.78 5.25
C ALA A 87 1.62 6.56 5.67
N VAL A 88 2.77 6.80 6.28
CA VAL A 88 3.59 5.76 6.90
C VAL A 88 2.94 5.39 8.24
N CYS A 89 2.82 4.09 8.52
CA CYS A 89 2.48 3.64 9.86
C CYS A 89 3.76 3.45 10.68
N TYR A 90 3.86 4.14 11.81
CA TYR A 90 4.90 3.88 12.82
C TYR A 90 4.29 2.91 13.84
N PHE A 91 4.63 1.64 13.72
CA PHE A 91 4.43 0.69 14.82
C PHE A 91 5.72 0.69 15.63
N GLU A 92 5.69 1.34 16.81
CA GLU A 92 6.82 1.40 17.75
C GLU A 92 7.23 -0.01 18.23
N ASP A 93 6.25 -0.90 18.41
CA ASP A 93 6.47 -2.30 18.78
C ASP A 93 6.11 -3.23 17.60
N ARG A 94 7.10 -3.52 16.74
CA ARG A 94 7.01 -4.53 15.68
C ARG A 94 6.77 -5.94 16.21
N ASP A 95 7.13 -6.17 17.48
CA ASP A 95 7.16 -7.48 18.13
C ASP A 95 5.76 -8.04 18.40
N PHE A 96 4.76 -7.17 18.56
CA PHE A 96 3.44 -7.58 19.03
C PHE A 96 2.56 -8.21 17.93
N LEU A 97 2.73 -7.84 16.67
CA LEU A 97 1.84 -8.27 15.58
C LEU A 97 2.35 -9.45 14.75
N PHE A 98 3.64 -9.79 14.85
CA PHE A 98 4.26 -10.79 13.98
C PHE A 98 4.87 -12.00 14.66
N GLY A 99 5.25 -11.97 15.95
CA GLY A 99 5.86 -13.15 16.60
C GLY A 99 7.10 -13.70 15.87
N TYR A 100 7.74 -12.88 15.02
CA TYR A 100 8.94 -13.20 14.26
C TYR A 100 9.99 -12.14 14.54
N ASP A 101 11.16 -12.58 14.97
CA ASP A 101 12.38 -11.79 15.14
C ASP A 101 12.85 -11.31 13.77
N LEU A 102 12.35 -10.16 13.31
CA LEU A 102 12.80 -9.57 12.05
C LEU A 102 14.16 -8.89 12.30
N PRO A 103 15.18 -9.14 11.46
CA PRO A 103 16.47 -8.49 11.63
C PRO A 103 16.27 -6.98 11.56
N ARG A 104 16.72 -6.30 12.61
CA ARG A 104 16.72 -4.84 12.73
C ARG A 104 17.48 -4.28 11.54
N VAL A 105 16.76 -3.81 10.52
CA VAL A 105 17.37 -3.05 9.42
C VAL A 105 17.95 -1.82 10.09
N ALA A 106 19.27 -1.70 10.06
CA ALA A 106 19.97 -0.56 10.63
C ALA A 106 19.44 0.71 9.96
N ASP A 107 18.71 1.50 10.75
CA ASP A 107 18.22 2.79 10.34
C ASP A 107 19.43 3.72 10.32
N GLU A 108 20.05 3.94 9.16
CA GLU A 108 20.86 5.12 8.94
C GLU A 108 19.90 6.31 8.80
N THR A 109 19.38 6.79 9.94
CA THR A 109 18.73 8.09 10.00
C THR A 109 19.74 9.15 9.57
N PRO A 110 19.46 9.97 8.54
CA PRO A 110 20.37 11.03 8.16
C PRO A 110 20.42 12.08 9.29
N ASP A 111 21.64 12.34 9.75
CA ASP A 111 22.00 13.34 10.75
C ASP A 111 21.16 14.61 10.61
N LYS A 112 20.34 14.91 11.62
CA LYS A 112 19.91 16.29 11.84
C LYS A 112 21.00 17.01 12.63
N LYS A 113 21.76 17.86 11.94
CA LYS A 113 22.47 19.00 12.54
C LYS A 113 22.68 20.10 11.49
N PRO A 114 22.67 21.39 11.86
CA PRO A 114 22.51 22.01 13.18
C PRO A 114 21.13 22.56 13.51
#